data_AF-A0A392SA20-F1
#
_entry.id   AF-A0A392SA20-F1
#
_cell.length_a   1.000
_cell.length_b   1.000
_cell.length_c   1.000
_cell.angle_alpha   90.00
_cell.angle_beta   90.00
_cell.angle_gamma   90.00
#
_symmetry.space_group_name_H-M   'P 1'
#
loop_
_entity.id
_entity.type
_entity.pdbx_description
1 polymer ?
#
loop_
_entity_poly.entity_id
_entity_poly.type
_entity_poly.pdbx_seq_one_letter_code
_entity_poly.pdbx_strand_id
1 'polypeptide(L)'
;VCQKSKIEHQKLSGLLQPLFMPEWKWDSIAIDFVGGLPKTAKGKEVIWVVVDRLTKSAHFIAIKTDMLVPKLAEIYVERIMKLHGIPSNIVSDRDLRFTSRFWESLQEA
;
A
#
# COMPACT_ATOMS: atom_id res chain seq x y z
N VAL A 1 -33.10 -20.74 9.38
CA VAL A 1 -31.99 -21.68 9.70
C VAL A 1 -31.47 -22.35 8.42
N CYS A 2 -32.28 -23.09 7.65
CA CYS A 2 -31.81 -23.77 6.43
C CYS A 2 -31.19 -22.86 5.33
N GLN A 3 -31.69 -21.65 5.12
CA GLN A 3 -31.11 -20.72 4.14
C GLN A 3 -29.78 -20.07 4.58
N LYS A 4 -29.37 -20.19 5.85
CA LYS A 4 -28.05 -19.73 6.32
C LYS A 4 -27.00 -20.84 6.26
N SER A 5 -27.44 -22.08 6.07
CA SER A 5 -26.62 -23.30 6.14
C SER A 5 -26.41 -23.96 4.77
N LYS A 6 -27.07 -23.46 3.71
CA LYS A 6 -26.80 -23.93 2.34
C LYS A 6 -25.39 -23.49 1.91
N ILE A 7 -24.77 -24.24 1.01
CA ILE A 7 -23.42 -23.91 0.53
C ILE A 7 -23.54 -22.93 -0.66
N GLU A 8 -24.60 -23.08 -1.46
CA GLU A 8 -24.92 -22.16 -2.54
C GLU A 8 -25.71 -20.94 -2.04
N HIS A 9 -24.97 -19.84 -1.95
CA HIS A 9 -25.50 -18.49 -1.75
C HIS A 9 -25.00 -17.51 -2.81
N GLN A 10 -24.27 -17.99 -3.83
CA GLN A 10 -23.57 -17.11 -4.76
C GLN A 10 -24.50 -16.54 -5.82
N LYS A 11 -24.64 -15.21 -5.78
CA LYS A 11 -25.05 -14.41 -6.92
C LYS A 11 -23.94 -14.50 -7.99
N LEU A 12 -24.31 -14.40 -9.26
CA LEU A 12 -23.35 -14.30 -10.36
C LEU A 12 -22.30 -13.22 -10.05
N SER A 13 -21.02 -13.54 -10.30
CA SER A 13 -19.93 -12.59 -10.11
C SER A 13 -20.19 -11.33 -10.93
N GLY A 14 -20.09 -10.17 -10.28
CA GLY A 14 -20.23 -8.88 -10.95
C GLY A 14 -19.06 -8.60 -11.89
N LEU A 15 -19.21 -7.59 -12.76
CA LEU A 15 -18.11 -7.10 -13.57
C LEU A 15 -17.07 -6.40 -12.69
N LEU A 16 -15.78 -6.61 -12.98
CA LEU A 16 -14.71 -5.86 -12.36
C LEU A 16 -14.84 -4.38 -12.71
N GLN A 17 -14.64 -3.51 -11.71
CA GLN A 17 -14.59 -2.06 -11.89
C GLN A 17 -13.15 -1.58 -11.73
N PRO A 18 -12.36 -1.49 -12.81
CA PRO A 18 -10.99 -1.05 -12.73
C PRO A 18 -10.92 0.45 -12.40
N LEU A 19 -9.88 0.83 -11.67
CA LEU A 19 -9.54 2.23 -11.43
C LEU A 19 -9.07 2.89 -12.72
N PHE A 20 -9.34 4.20 -12.87
CA PHE A 20 -8.87 4.99 -14.00
C PHE A 20 -7.34 4.90 -14.15
N MET A 21 -6.87 4.84 -15.40
CA MET A 21 -5.45 4.80 -15.71
C MET A 21 -4.88 6.22 -15.66
N PRO A 22 -3.85 6.48 -14.84
CA PRO A 22 -3.22 7.81 -14.80
C PRO A 22 -2.60 8.20 -16.15
N GLU A 23 -2.55 9.50 -16.43
CA GLU A 23 -1.99 10.03 -17.68
C GLU A 23 -0.47 10.22 -17.62
N TRP A 24 0.08 10.36 -16.41
CA TRP A 24 1.51 10.63 -16.20
C TRP A 24 2.14 9.64 -15.21
N LYS A 25 3.44 9.39 -15.39
CA LYS A 25 4.22 8.53 -14.50
C LYS A 25 4.25 9.12 -13.09
N TRP A 26 4.12 8.27 -12.07
CA TRP A 26 4.14 8.65 -10.65
C TRP A 26 3.02 9.60 -10.19
N ASP A 27 2.07 9.93 -11.06
CA ASP A 27 0.89 10.72 -10.69
C ASP A 27 -0.08 9.91 -9.81
N SER A 28 -0.11 8.59 -10.00
CA SER A 28 -0.94 7.67 -9.25
C SER A 28 -0.13 6.45 -8.83
N ILE A 29 -0.07 6.20 -7.53
CA ILE A 29 0.69 5.08 -6.98
C ILE A 29 -0.20 4.09 -6.24
N ALA A 30 0.23 2.83 -6.22
CA ALA A 30 -0.32 1.79 -5.37
C ALA A 30 0.71 1.43 -4.29
N ILE A 31 0.25 1.26 -3.05
CA ILE A 31 1.10 0.94 -1.92
C ILE A 31 0.58 -0.30 -1.21
N ASP A 32 1.50 -1.21 -0.82
CA ASP A 32 1.17 -2.46 -0.13
C ASP A 32 2.30 -2.91 0.82
N PHE A 33 2.00 -3.79 1.77
CA PHE A 33 2.97 -4.41 2.68
C PHE A 33 2.97 -5.93 2.53
N VAL A 34 4.11 -6.47 2.08
CA VAL A 34 4.34 -7.92 2.06
C VAL A 34 5.00 -8.34 3.37
N GLY A 35 4.21 -8.88 4.30
CA GLY A 35 4.67 -9.37 5.59
C GLY A 35 4.90 -10.89 5.64
N GLY A 36 5.28 -11.40 6.81
CA GLY A 36 5.50 -12.85 7.03
C GLY A 36 6.81 -13.39 6.46
N LEU A 37 7.77 -12.52 6.16
CA LEU A 37 9.06 -12.92 5.61
C LEU A 37 10.03 -13.33 6.72
N PRO A 38 11.04 -14.18 6.40
CA PRO A 38 12.12 -14.48 7.33
C PRO A 38 12.84 -13.20 7.78
N LYS A 39 13.10 -13.10 9.09
CA LYS A 39 13.82 -11.97 9.67
C LYS A 39 15.24 -11.90 9.11
N THR A 40 15.60 -10.75 8.56
CA THR A 40 17.00 -10.43 8.25
C THR A 40 17.84 -10.25 9.53
N ALA A 41 19.17 -10.24 9.42
CA ALA A 41 20.07 -9.97 10.55
C ALA A 41 19.80 -8.61 11.24
N LYS A 42 19.20 -7.65 10.51
CA LYS A 42 18.79 -6.33 11.04
C LYS A 42 17.35 -6.31 11.57
N GLY A 43 16.68 -7.47 11.63
CA GLY A 43 15.32 -7.65 12.15
C GLY A 43 14.20 -7.16 11.23
N LYS A 44 14.48 -6.93 9.95
CA LYS A 44 13.45 -6.56 8.95
C LYS A 44 12.74 -7.81 8.43
N GLU A 45 11.42 -7.74 8.33
CA GLU A 45 10.54 -8.90 8.03
C GLU A 45 9.32 -8.54 7.16
N VAL A 46 9.22 -7.27 6.74
CA VAL A 46 8.17 -6.77 5.86
C VAL A 46 8.81 -6.01 4.71
N ILE A 47 8.32 -6.19 3.50
CA ILE A 47 8.64 -5.36 2.35
C ILE A 47 7.49 -4.37 2.14
N TRP A 48 7.80 -3.09 2.23
CA TRP A 48 6.90 -2.02 1.82
C TRP A 48 7.07 -1.77 0.33
N VAL A 49 5.99 -1.99 -0.42
CA VAL A 49 5.95 -1.90 -1.88
C VAL A 49 5.26 -0.60 -2.27
N VAL A 50 5.91 0.17 -3.13
CA VAL A 50 5.33 1.38 -3.75
C VAL A 50 5.45 1.25 -5.26
N VAL A 51 4.33 1.21 -5.96
CA VAL A 51 4.26 0.94 -7.41
C VAL A 51 3.62 2.10 -8.14
N ASP A 52 4.26 2.59 -9.19
CA ASP A 52 3.63 3.50 -10.14
C ASP A 52 2.55 2.76 -10.94
N ARG A 53 1.31 3.26 -10.89
CA ARG A 53 0.18 2.57 -11.53
C ARG A 53 0.27 2.58 -13.05
N LEU A 54 0.96 3.57 -13.65
CA LEU A 54 1.14 3.68 -15.10
C LEU A 54 2.22 2.72 -15.61
N THR A 55 3.47 2.93 -15.20
CA THR A 55 4.64 2.23 -15.76
C THR A 55 4.92 0.88 -15.09
N LYS A 56 4.28 0.59 -13.95
CA LYS A 56 4.56 -0.56 -13.08
C LYS A 56 5.98 -0.58 -12.50
N SER A 57 6.69 0.55 -12.55
CA SER A 57 7.95 0.73 -11.82
C SER A 57 7.67 0.67 -10.31
N ALA A 58 8.53 -0.01 -9.55
CA ALA A 58 8.29 -0.28 -8.14
C ALA A 58 9.52 -0.01 -7.26
N HIS A 59 9.28 0.48 -6.04
CA HIS A 59 10.25 0.48 -4.95
C HIS A 59 9.90 -0.61 -3.94
N PHE A 60 10.92 -1.34 -3.51
CA PHE A 60 10.82 -2.36 -2.47
C PHE A 60 11.66 -1.94 -1.27
N ILE A 61 11.00 -1.55 -0.18
CA ILE A 61 11.66 -1.00 1.00
C ILE A 61 11.51 -2.00 2.15
N ALA A 62 12.61 -2.61 2.58
CA ALA A 62 12.57 -3.51 3.72
C ALA A 62 12.39 -2.72 5.03
N ILE A 63 11.36 -3.06 5.80
CA ILE A 63 11.00 -2.44 7.09
C ILE A 63 10.78 -3.52 8.17
N LYS A 64 10.54 -3.06 9.41
CA LYS A 64 10.12 -3.91 10.53
C LYS A 64 8.62 -3.75 10.73
N THR A 65 7.94 -4.78 11.26
CA THR A 65 6.50 -4.73 11.50
C THR A 65 6.11 -3.69 12.56
N ASP A 66 6.96 -3.50 13.57
CA ASP A 66 6.78 -2.60 14.71
C ASP A 66 7.28 -1.17 14.44
N MET A 67 7.57 -0.82 13.18
CA MET A 67 8.09 0.49 12.84
C MET A 67 7.05 1.58 13.12
N LEU A 68 7.49 2.66 13.80
CA LEU A 68 6.64 3.81 14.08
C LEU A 68 6.20 4.49 12.78
N VAL A 69 4.95 4.92 12.77
CA VAL A 69 4.30 5.58 11.62
C VAL A 69 5.05 6.85 11.14
N PRO A 70 5.52 7.76 12.03
CA PRO A 70 6.34 8.89 11.59
C PRO A 70 7.62 8.49 10.87
N LYS A 71 8.24 7.37 11.28
CA LYS A 71 9.44 6.88 10.61
C LYS A 71 9.14 6.35 9.21
N LEU A 72 7.96 5.77 8.99
CA LEU A 72 7.50 5.37 7.67
C LEU A 72 7.28 6.60 6.78
N ALA A 73 6.68 7.68 7.31
CA ALA A 73 6.51 8.94 6.58
C ALA A 73 7.86 9.53 6.14
N GLU A 74 8.85 9.62 7.03
CA GLU A 74 10.21 10.07 6.70
C GLU A 74 10.83 9.23 5.56
N ILE A 75 10.73 7.90 5.65
CA ILE A 75 11.25 6.99 4.62
C ILE A 75 10.53 7.21 3.29
N TYR A 76 9.22 7.43 3.31
CA TYR A 76 8.44 7.70 2.11
C TYR A 76 8.87 8.99 1.43
N VAL A 77 9.06 10.07 2.19
CA VAL A 77 9.59 11.34 1.67
C VAL A 77 10.99 11.13 1.06
N GLU A 78 11.89 10.48 1.80
CA GLU A 78 13.28 10.27 1.39
C GLU A 78 13.41 9.39 0.14
N ARG A 79 12.62 8.32 0.05
CA ARG A 79 12.76 7.26 -0.96
C ARG A 79 11.84 7.43 -2.15
N ILE A 80 10.67 8.05 -1.97
CA ILE A 80 9.65 8.17 -3.01
C ILE A 80 9.49 9.62 -3.44
N MET A 81 9.05 10.50 -2.54
CA MET A 81 8.69 11.88 -2.92
C MET A 81 9.87 12.68 -3.43
N LYS A 82 11.04 12.51 -2.81
CA LYS A 82 12.30 13.14 -3.25
C LYS A 82 12.66 12.79 -4.70
N LEU A 83 12.32 11.58 -5.16
CA LEU A 83 12.71 11.09 -6.49
C LEU A 83 11.64 11.37 -7.55
N HIS A 84 10.36 11.28 -7.18
CA HIS A 84 9.26 11.25 -8.13
C HIS A 84 8.26 12.40 -7.97
N GLY A 85 8.38 13.18 -6.89
CA GLY A 85 7.43 14.21 -6.51
C GLY A 85 6.25 13.68 -5.70
N ILE A 86 5.25 14.53 -5.53
CA ILE A 86 4.04 14.22 -4.76
C ILE A 86 3.01 13.61 -5.72
N PRO A 87 2.53 12.38 -5.48
CA PRO A 87 1.48 11.79 -6.30
C PRO A 87 0.14 12.49 -6.05
N SER A 88 -0.69 12.58 -7.08
CA SER A 88 -2.05 13.12 -6.98
C SER A 88 -3.00 12.20 -6.23
N ASN A 89 -2.79 10.87 -6.33
CA ASN A 89 -3.54 9.92 -5.52
C ASN A 89 -2.71 8.68 -5.14
N ILE A 90 -3.17 8.03 -4.07
CA ILE A 90 -2.55 6.82 -3.54
C ILE A 90 -3.65 5.78 -3.33
N VAL A 91 -3.40 4.57 -3.83
CA VAL A 91 -4.27 3.41 -3.66
C VAL A 91 -3.59 2.45 -2.70
N SER A 92 -4.18 2.22 -1.54
CA SER A 92 -3.75 1.19 -0.58
C SER A 92 -4.89 0.23 -0.28
N ASP A 93 -4.57 -0.89 0.34
CA ASP A 93 -5.58 -1.70 1.00
C ASP A 93 -6.03 -1.05 2.32
N ARG A 94 -6.83 -1.79 3.11
CA ARG A 94 -7.34 -1.34 4.41
C ARG A 94 -6.47 -1.80 5.58
N ASP A 95 -5.18 -2.05 5.35
CA ASP A 95 -4.26 -2.39 6.44
C ASP A 95 -4.22 -1.25 7.47
N LEU A 96 -4.21 -1.61 8.76
CA LEU A 96 -4.19 -0.66 9.87
C LEU A 96 -2.99 0.29 9.81
N ARG A 97 -1.90 -0.12 9.14
CA ARG A 97 -0.70 0.70 8.91
C ARG A 97 -0.95 1.86 7.93
N PHE A 98 -1.99 1.78 7.09
CA PHE A 98 -2.43 2.86 6.19
C PHE A 98 -3.63 3.65 6.75
N THR A 99 -3.91 3.55 8.05
CA THR A 99 -4.96 4.34 8.73
C THR A 99 -4.61 5.83 8.82
N SER A 100 -5.56 6.68 9.24
CA SER A 100 -5.41 8.14 9.23
C SER A 100 -4.11 8.64 9.87
N ARG A 101 -3.62 7.95 10.91
CA ARG A 101 -2.37 8.31 11.60
C ARG A 101 -1.14 8.36 10.69
N PHE A 102 -1.08 7.51 9.67
CA PHE A 102 -0.01 7.56 8.67
C PHE A 102 -0.11 8.80 7.80
N TRP A 103 -1.31 9.12 7.33
CA TRP A 103 -1.56 10.30 6.51
C TRP A 103 -1.36 11.60 7.30
N GLU A 104 -1.77 11.64 8.56
CA GLU A 104 -1.50 12.75 9.49
C GLU A 104 0.01 12.96 9.67
N SER A 105 0.75 11.89 9.99
CA SER A 105 2.21 11.97 10.17
C SER A 105 2.92 12.38 8.88
N LEU A 106 2.43 11.95 7.71
CA LEU A 106 2.98 12.34 6.41
C LEU A 106 2.76 13.82 6.10
N GLN A 107 1.65 14.40 6.56
CA GLN A 107 1.36 15.82 6.36
C GLN A 107 2.18 16.73 7.29
N GLU A 108 2.66 16.21 8.42
CA GLU A 108 3.51 16.92 9.38
C GLU A 108 5.02 16.83 9.07
N ALA A 109 5.44 15.83 8.27
CA ALA A 109 6.83 15.55 7.92
C ALA A 109 7.36 16.42 6.77
#